data_AF-A0A7C3GIL2-F1
#
_entry.id   AF-A0A7C3GIL2-F1
#
_cell.length_a   1.000
_cell.length_b   1.000
_cell.length_c   1.000
_cell.angle_alpha   90.00
_cell.angle_beta   90.00
_cell.angle_gamma   90.00
#
_symmetry.space_group_name_H-M   'P 1'
#
loop_
_entity.id
_entity.type
_entity.pdbx_description
1 polymer ?
#
loop_
_entity_poly.entity_id
_entity_poly.type
_entity_poly.pdbx_seq_one_letter_code
_entity_poly.pdbx_strand_id
1 'polypeptide(L)'
;MRKSIRRYQTKIIAKNALFFVFLKNKFKSIFNLEEKIIKNILLFFLILFSTFFSFFAITTARRIDKISDIEIRTYHRQNNIELENKIKKITAGYPMNQMAYYISYQDTEVAAFMVAIAKKESNWGKRTPKLNGQECYNYWGFRKKRERMGSGGHTCFDNPKDAIRTVSNRIKNLLAQGVDTPNKMVLWKCGYNCNAQNPQSVKKWISDVGFYYNKF
;
A
#
# COMPACT_ATOMS: atom_id res chain seq x y z
N MET A 1 19.79 12.72 74.61
CA MET A 1 19.47 12.34 73.21
C MET A 1 19.98 13.30 72.13
N ARG A 2 19.84 14.64 72.27
CA ARG A 2 20.22 15.64 71.23
C ARG A 2 21.72 15.68 70.83
N LYS A 3 22.66 15.37 71.74
CA LYS A 3 24.11 15.36 71.42
C LYS A 3 24.53 14.20 70.49
N SER A 4 23.82 13.06 70.52
CA SER A 4 24.12 11.90 69.68
C SER A 4 23.72 12.14 68.21
N ILE A 5 22.55 12.74 68.00
CA ILE A 5 22.01 13.06 66.67
C ILE A 5 22.89 14.10 65.94
N ARG A 6 23.37 15.13 66.64
CA ARG A 6 24.32 16.11 66.06
C ARG A 6 25.63 15.49 65.61
N ARG A 7 26.18 14.50 66.35
CA ARG A 7 27.40 13.78 65.94
C ARG A 7 27.19 12.87 64.74
N TYR A 8 25.97 12.35 64.56
CA TYR A 8 25.62 11.51 63.41
C TYR A 8 25.45 12.35 62.13
N GLN A 9 24.77 13.50 62.23
CA GLN A 9 24.59 14.42 61.10
C GLN A 9 25.91 15.04 60.62
N THR A 10 26.83 15.41 61.52
CA THR A 10 28.15 15.93 61.11
C THR A 10 29.01 14.88 60.41
N LYS A 11 28.92 13.60 60.79
CA LYS A 11 29.61 12.50 60.08
C LYS A 11 29.09 12.27 58.66
N ILE A 12 27.78 12.42 58.42
CA ILE A 12 27.18 12.27 57.09
C ILE A 12 27.60 13.44 56.17
N ILE A 13 27.57 14.67 56.68
CA ILE A 13 28.00 15.87 55.93
C ILE A 13 29.49 15.78 55.60
N ALA A 14 30.33 15.32 56.53
CA ALA A 14 31.76 15.12 56.28
C ALA A 14 32.03 14.02 55.23
N LYS A 15 31.29 12.90 55.26
CA LYS A 15 31.40 11.85 54.24
C LYS A 15 30.99 12.35 52.85
N ASN A 16 29.91 13.14 52.75
CA ASN A 16 29.47 13.71 51.47
C ASN A 16 30.47 14.74 50.94
N ALA A 17 31.04 15.59 51.80
CA ALA A 17 32.09 16.54 51.41
C ALA A 17 33.34 15.82 50.88
N LEU A 18 33.77 14.74 51.55
CA LEU A 18 34.87 13.89 51.09
C LEU A 18 34.57 13.21 49.74
N PHE A 19 33.33 12.76 49.53
CA PHE A 19 32.90 12.17 48.26
C PHE A 19 32.91 13.19 47.11
N PHE A 20 32.45 14.43 47.35
CA PHE A 20 32.50 15.50 46.36
C PHE A 20 33.94 15.95 46.04
N VAL A 21 34.83 16.00 47.04
CA VAL A 21 36.25 16.29 46.81
C VAL A 21 36.93 15.16 46.04
N PHE A 22 36.62 13.90 46.35
CA PHE A 22 37.12 12.74 45.61
C PHE A 22 36.64 12.74 44.15
N LEU A 23 35.36 13.02 43.90
CA LEU A 23 34.82 13.18 42.55
C LEU A 23 35.49 14.32 41.79
N LYS A 24 35.67 15.49 42.43
CA LYS A 24 36.31 16.66 41.82
C LYS A 24 37.78 16.39 41.46
N ASN A 25 38.52 15.69 42.33
CA ASN A 25 39.90 15.31 42.06
C ASN A 25 40.01 14.24 40.98
N LYS A 26 39.09 13.26 40.95
CA LYS A 26 39.03 12.23 39.90
C LYS A 26 38.61 12.83 38.55
N PHE A 27 37.71 13.81 38.54
CA PHE A 27 37.37 14.57 37.33
C PHE A 27 38.55 15.41 36.85
N LYS A 28 39.27 16.08 37.75
CA LYS A 28 40.45 16.89 37.39
C LYS A 28 41.59 16.05 36.81
N SER A 29 41.77 14.79 37.26
CA SER A 29 42.73 13.88 36.64
C SER A 29 42.29 13.35 35.28
N ILE A 30 40.98 13.22 35.04
CA ILE A 30 40.43 12.85 33.72
C ILE A 30 40.63 14.00 32.70
N PHE A 31 40.60 15.25 33.16
CA PHE A 31 40.80 16.44 32.31
C PHE A 31 42.27 16.85 32.12
N ASN A 32 43.22 16.22 32.80
CA ASN A 32 44.66 16.38 32.57
C ASN A 32 45.20 15.36 31.53
N LEU A 33 44.35 14.91 30.62
CA LEU A 33 44.78 14.14 29.47
C LEU A 33 45.42 15.10 28.45
N GLU A 34 46.60 14.77 27.94
CA GLU A 34 47.24 15.56 26.88
C GLU A 34 46.26 15.77 25.71
N GLU A 35 46.22 16.99 25.17
CA GLU A 35 45.34 17.37 24.05
C GLU A 35 45.44 16.39 22.87
N LYS A 36 46.65 15.84 22.65
CA LYS A 36 46.95 14.81 21.65
C LYS A 36 46.18 13.51 21.89
N ILE A 37 46.06 13.07 23.15
CA ILE A 37 45.33 11.86 23.53
C ILE A 37 43.83 12.05 23.30
N ILE A 38 43.28 13.23 23.64
CA ILE A 38 41.87 13.55 23.43
C ILE A 38 41.53 13.55 21.93
N LYS A 39 42.37 14.18 21.09
CA LYS A 39 42.20 14.17 19.62
C LYS A 39 42.22 12.75 19.06
N ASN A 40 43.12 11.89 19.53
CA ASN A 40 43.20 10.49 19.10
C ASN A 40 41.97 9.68 19.52
N ILE A 41 41.47 9.87 20.74
CA ILE A 41 40.24 9.21 21.22
C ILE A 41 39.03 9.65 20.38
N LEU A 42 38.94 10.95 20.08
CA LEU A 42 37.84 11.51 19.31
C LEU A 42 37.87 11.03 17.85
N LEU A 43 39.07 10.97 17.24
CA LEU A 43 39.26 10.40 15.91
C LEU A 43 38.88 8.91 15.87
N PHE A 44 39.32 8.14 16.88
CA PHE A 44 38.97 6.73 17.00
C PHE A 44 37.46 6.51 17.12
N PHE A 45 36.78 7.33 17.94
CA PHE A 45 35.34 7.29 18.08
C PHE A 45 34.61 7.62 16.77
N LEU A 46 35.08 8.63 16.02
CA LEU A 46 34.51 8.98 14.72
C LEU A 46 34.65 7.84 13.70
N ILE A 47 35.79 7.15 13.69
CA ILE A 47 36.02 5.99 12.82
C ILE A 47 35.08 4.84 13.20
N LEU A 48 34.96 4.52 14.49
CA LEU A 48 34.04 3.49 14.98
C LEU A 48 32.59 3.84 14.67
N PHE A 49 32.18 5.09 14.88
CA PHE A 49 30.84 5.54 14.58
C PHE A 49 30.53 5.44 13.07
N SER A 50 31.47 5.87 12.22
CA SER A 50 31.32 5.81 10.76
C SER A 50 31.19 4.36 10.26
N THR A 51 32.04 3.46 10.76
CA THR A 51 32.00 2.04 10.39
C THR A 51 30.73 1.36 10.89
N PHE A 52 30.31 1.64 12.13
CA PHE A 52 29.06 1.13 12.69
C PHE A 52 27.83 1.64 11.93
N PHE A 53 27.78 2.95 11.63
CA PHE A 53 26.68 3.56 10.88
C PHE A 53 26.59 2.99 9.46
N SER A 54 27.73 2.82 8.78
CA SER A 54 27.79 2.21 7.45
C SER A 54 27.31 0.76 7.47
N PHE A 55 27.75 -0.03 8.46
CA PHE A 55 27.27 -1.40 8.63
C PHE A 55 25.76 -1.44 8.88
N PHE A 56 25.25 -0.58 9.76
CA PHE A 56 23.83 -0.47 10.05
C PHE A 56 23.04 -0.11 8.79
N ALA A 57 23.45 0.91 8.04
CA ALA A 57 22.82 1.34 6.79
C ALA A 57 22.81 0.22 5.72
N ILE A 58 23.90 -0.53 5.58
CA ILE A 58 23.96 -1.68 4.66
C ILE A 58 23.00 -2.78 5.11
N THR A 59 22.92 -3.07 6.42
CA THR A 59 22.00 -4.10 6.92
C THR A 59 20.53 -3.73 6.78
N THR A 60 20.17 -2.46 6.95
CA THR A 60 18.79 -1.99 6.73
C THR A 60 18.44 -2.00 5.24
N ALA A 61 19.34 -1.55 4.36
CA ALA A 61 19.15 -1.62 2.91
C ALA A 61 18.91 -3.07 2.44
N ARG A 62 19.76 -4.02 2.87
CA ARG A 62 19.59 -5.46 2.54
C ARG A 62 18.26 -6.06 3.02
N ARG A 63 17.72 -5.58 4.15
CA ARG A 63 16.40 -6.03 4.62
C ARG A 63 15.27 -5.48 3.74
N ILE A 64 15.37 -4.24 3.30
CA ILE A 64 14.38 -3.62 2.39
C ILE A 64 14.34 -4.39 1.08
N ASP A 65 15.50 -4.67 0.47
CA ASP A 65 15.59 -5.42 -0.78
C ASP A 65 15.01 -6.83 -0.65
N LYS A 66 15.28 -7.51 0.47
CA LYS A 66 14.73 -8.84 0.74
C LYS A 66 13.20 -8.81 0.89
N ILE A 67 12.64 -7.77 1.51
CA ILE A 67 11.20 -7.60 1.65
C ILE A 67 10.54 -7.33 0.30
N SER A 68 11.12 -6.45 -0.52
CA SER A 68 10.61 -6.20 -1.87
C SER A 68 10.67 -7.46 -2.74
N ASP A 69 11.75 -8.24 -2.64
CA ASP A 69 11.87 -9.52 -3.35
C ASP A 69 10.84 -10.55 -2.89
N ILE A 70 10.53 -10.60 -1.60
CA ILE A 70 9.49 -11.49 -1.05
C ILE A 70 8.12 -11.03 -1.54
N GLU A 71 7.83 -9.73 -1.52
CA GLU A 71 6.57 -9.19 -2.05
C GLU A 71 6.43 -9.51 -3.54
N ILE A 72 7.48 -9.26 -4.34
CA ILE A 72 7.52 -9.60 -5.77
C ILE A 72 7.36 -11.10 -6.01
N ARG A 73 8.04 -11.98 -5.26
CA ARG A 73 7.89 -13.44 -5.42
C ARG A 73 6.52 -13.95 -4.98
N THR A 74 5.96 -13.41 -3.91
CA THR A 74 4.63 -13.78 -3.42
C THR A 74 3.58 -13.36 -4.44
N TYR A 75 3.76 -12.17 -5.02
CA TYR A 75 2.97 -11.64 -6.11
C TYR A 75 3.13 -12.53 -7.37
N HIS A 76 4.35 -12.81 -7.80
CA HIS A 76 4.60 -13.69 -8.95
C HIS A 76 4.06 -15.12 -8.77
N ARG A 77 3.93 -15.62 -7.53
CA ARG A 77 3.31 -16.91 -7.19
C ARG A 77 1.77 -16.87 -7.26
N GLN A 78 1.14 -15.72 -7.01
CA GLN A 78 -0.31 -15.54 -7.09
C GLN A 78 -0.80 -15.18 -8.50
N ASN A 79 0.09 -14.74 -9.40
CA ASN A 79 -0.30 -14.40 -10.75
C ASN A 79 -0.72 -15.64 -11.55
N ASN A 80 -2.00 -15.73 -11.91
CA ASN A 80 -2.47 -16.73 -12.86
C ASN A 80 -2.08 -16.32 -14.28
N ILE A 81 -0.92 -16.80 -14.76
CA ILE A 81 -0.35 -16.47 -16.08
C ILE A 81 -1.30 -16.84 -17.22
N GLU A 82 -2.02 -17.95 -17.10
CA GLU A 82 -3.00 -18.37 -18.11
C GLU A 82 -4.16 -17.37 -18.19
N LEU A 83 -4.69 -16.98 -17.04
CA LEU A 83 -5.74 -15.96 -16.94
C LEU A 83 -5.25 -14.62 -17.48
N GLU A 84 -4.03 -14.19 -17.13
CA GLU A 84 -3.42 -12.96 -17.66
C GLU A 84 -3.36 -12.98 -19.19
N ASN A 85 -2.85 -14.07 -19.77
CA ASN A 85 -2.75 -14.23 -21.22
C ASN A 85 -4.13 -14.24 -21.90
N LYS A 86 -5.11 -14.90 -21.28
CA LYS A 86 -6.50 -14.91 -21.75
C LYS A 86 -7.08 -13.48 -21.75
N ILE A 87 -6.90 -12.73 -20.67
CA ILE A 87 -7.34 -11.32 -20.58
C ILE A 87 -6.64 -10.48 -21.65
N LYS A 88 -5.31 -10.58 -21.77
CA LYS A 88 -4.52 -9.86 -22.77
C LYS A 88 -5.05 -10.12 -24.19
N LYS A 89 -5.34 -11.38 -24.52
CA LYS A 89 -5.91 -11.77 -25.82
C LYS A 89 -7.28 -11.16 -26.06
N ILE A 90 -8.18 -11.22 -25.06
CA ILE A 90 -9.54 -10.68 -25.17
C ILE A 90 -9.53 -9.15 -25.33
N THR A 91 -8.64 -8.45 -24.62
CA THR A 91 -8.59 -6.99 -24.59
C THR A 91 -7.49 -6.41 -25.50
N ALA A 92 -6.94 -7.18 -26.44
CA ALA A 92 -5.87 -6.74 -27.32
C ALA A 92 -6.26 -5.49 -28.13
N GLY A 93 -5.40 -4.47 -28.15
CA GLY A 93 -5.69 -3.19 -28.81
C GLY A 93 -6.59 -2.23 -28.02
N TYR A 94 -6.84 -2.51 -26.74
CA TYR A 94 -7.62 -1.65 -25.84
C TYR A 94 -6.83 -1.27 -24.60
N PRO A 95 -7.09 -0.09 -23.98
CA PRO A 95 -6.38 0.36 -22.77
C PRO A 95 -6.40 -0.64 -21.61
N MET A 96 -7.49 -1.39 -21.44
CA MET A 96 -7.59 -2.44 -20.42
C MET A 96 -6.49 -3.51 -20.49
N ASN A 97 -5.88 -3.74 -21.66
CA ASN A 97 -4.77 -4.70 -21.79
C ASN A 97 -3.62 -4.41 -20.80
N GLN A 98 -3.35 -3.14 -20.52
CA GLN A 98 -2.32 -2.72 -19.56
C GLN A 98 -2.65 -3.10 -18.11
N MET A 99 -3.91 -3.41 -17.82
CA MET A 99 -4.38 -3.84 -16.50
C MET A 99 -4.48 -5.36 -16.36
N ALA A 100 -4.26 -6.13 -17.44
CA ALA A 100 -4.44 -7.57 -17.45
C ALA A 100 -3.65 -8.26 -16.33
N TYR A 101 -2.41 -7.83 -16.13
CA TYR A 101 -1.54 -8.30 -15.06
C TYR A 101 -2.12 -8.09 -13.67
N TYR A 102 -2.85 -6.99 -13.41
CA TYR A 102 -3.48 -6.78 -12.10
C TYR A 102 -4.79 -7.55 -11.94
N ILE A 103 -5.52 -7.76 -13.04
CA ILE A 103 -6.79 -8.50 -13.06
C ILE A 103 -6.54 -10.00 -12.82
N SER A 104 -5.44 -10.56 -13.34
CA SER A 104 -5.09 -11.99 -13.21
C SER A 104 -4.76 -12.45 -11.79
N TYR A 105 -4.63 -11.52 -10.84
CA TYR A 105 -4.54 -11.81 -9.40
C TYR A 105 -5.89 -12.11 -8.75
N GLN A 106 -6.98 -11.87 -9.46
CA GLN A 106 -8.32 -12.17 -8.98
C GLN A 106 -8.70 -13.60 -9.38
N ASP A 107 -9.66 -14.17 -8.66
CA ASP A 107 -10.29 -15.42 -9.07
C ASP A 107 -10.90 -15.27 -10.47
N THR A 108 -10.91 -16.36 -11.25
CA THR A 108 -11.33 -16.34 -12.66
C THR A 108 -12.72 -15.74 -12.84
N GLU A 109 -13.66 -16.02 -11.94
CA GLU A 109 -15.01 -15.46 -11.95
C GLU A 109 -15.03 -13.93 -11.76
N VAL A 110 -14.24 -13.41 -10.81
CA VAL A 110 -14.10 -11.97 -10.59
C VAL A 110 -13.49 -11.31 -11.83
N ALA A 111 -12.41 -11.89 -12.37
CA ALA A 111 -11.76 -11.40 -13.57
C ALA A 111 -12.71 -11.39 -14.78
N ALA A 112 -13.53 -12.44 -14.95
CA ALA A 112 -14.52 -12.54 -16.01
C ALA A 112 -15.53 -11.40 -15.94
N PHE A 113 -16.11 -11.13 -14.76
CA PHE A 113 -17.01 -9.99 -14.58
C PHE A 113 -16.31 -8.65 -14.78
N MET A 114 -15.06 -8.49 -14.31
CA MET A 114 -14.30 -7.27 -14.53
C MET A 114 -14.13 -6.98 -16.03
N VAL A 115 -13.71 -7.97 -16.83
CA VAL A 115 -13.49 -7.79 -18.27
C VAL A 115 -14.82 -7.59 -19.01
N ALA A 116 -15.86 -8.33 -18.64
CA ALA A 116 -17.16 -8.26 -19.28
C ALA A 116 -17.87 -6.92 -19.05
N ILE A 117 -17.93 -6.46 -17.79
CA ILE A 117 -18.52 -5.17 -17.44
C ILE A 117 -17.75 -4.03 -18.10
N ALA A 118 -16.41 -4.08 -18.10
CA ALA A 118 -15.62 -3.03 -18.74
C ALA A 118 -15.84 -2.92 -20.24
N LYS A 119 -16.08 -4.06 -20.92
CA LYS A 119 -16.48 -4.03 -22.32
C LYS A 119 -17.76 -3.23 -22.51
N LYS A 120 -18.72 -3.46 -21.64
CA LYS A 120 -20.03 -2.84 -21.74
C LYS A 120 -20.01 -1.34 -21.40
N GLU A 121 -19.30 -0.97 -20.34
CA GLU A 121 -19.33 0.38 -19.78
C GLU A 121 -18.43 1.36 -20.52
N SER A 122 -17.27 0.90 -21.00
CA SER A 122 -16.26 1.79 -21.60
C SER A 122 -15.67 1.27 -22.91
N ASN A 123 -16.16 0.13 -23.41
CA ASN A 123 -15.51 -0.60 -24.49
C ASN A 123 -14.03 -0.85 -24.16
N TRP A 124 -13.77 -1.45 -22.98
CA TRP A 124 -12.44 -1.75 -22.44
C TRP A 124 -11.52 -0.53 -22.32
N GLY A 125 -12.09 0.61 -21.96
CA GLY A 125 -11.34 1.85 -21.75
C GLY A 125 -11.21 2.74 -22.99
N LYS A 126 -11.90 2.47 -24.11
CA LYS A 126 -11.95 3.41 -25.25
C LYS A 126 -12.78 4.67 -24.93
N ARG A 127 -13.74 4.57 -24.01
CA ARG A 127 -14.61 5.67 -23.58
C ARG A 127 -14.57 5.76 -22.07
N THR A 128 -13.80 6.70 -21.55
CA THR A 128 -13.48 6.80 -20.13
C THR A 128 -13.77 8.19 -19.59
N PRO A 129 -14.10 8.31 -18.29
CA PRO A 129 -14.14 9.60 -17.67
C PRO A 129 -12.73 10.19 -17.63
N LYS A 130 -12.66 11.51 -17.74
CA LYS A 130 -11.41 12.27 -17.62
C LYS A 130 -11.52 13.31 -16.52
N LEU A 131 -10.39 13.66 -15.93
CA LEU A 131 -10.26 14.78 -15.00
C LEU A 131 -9.15 15.69 -15.52
N ASN A 132 -9.50 16.92 -15.90
CA ASN A 132 -8.56 17.89 -16.50
C ASN A 132 -7.79 17.31 -17.70
N GLY A 133 -8.49 16.55 -18.55
CA GLY A 133 -7.91 15.87 -19.71
C GLY A 133 -7.14 14.57 -19.40
N GLN A 134 -6.88 14.27 -18.14
CA GLN A 134 -6.14 13.08 -17.70
C GLN A 134 -7.07 11.86 -17.57
N GLU A 135 -6.51 10.67 -17.82
CA GLU A 135 -7.21 9.39 -17.69
C GLU A 135 -7.50 9.06 -16.22
N CYS A 136 -8.69 8.52 -15.96
CA CYS A 136 -9.17 8.19 -14.62
C CYS A 136 -9.16 6.69 -14.31
N TYR A 137 -8.73 5.84 -15.25
CA TYR A 137 -8.63 4.39 -15.11
C TYR A 137 -9.96 3.71 -14.72
N ASN A 138 -11.09 4.35 -15.01
CA ASN A 138 -12.41 3.86 -14.65
C ASN A 138 -13.11 3.28 -15.87
N TYR A 139 -12.94 1.97 -16.05
CA TYR A 139 -13.47 1.26 -17.22
C TYR A 139 -14.85 0.65 -16.97
N TRP A 140 -15.36 0.72 -15.73
CA TRP A 140 -16.57 0.02 -15.29
C TRP A 140 -17.74 0.97 -14.98
N GLY A 141 -17.61 2.26 -15.30
CA GLY A 141 -18.62 3.26 -14.96
C GLY A 141 -18.80 3.44 -13.45
N PHE A 142 -17.79 3.11 -12.65
CA PHE A 142 -17.88 3.08 -11.20
C PHE A 142 -18.19 4.48 -10.63
N ARG A 143 -19.11 4.54 -9.66
CA ARG A 143 -19.52 5.77 -8.98
C ARG A 143 -19.46 5.59 -7.47
N LYS A 144 -18.40 6.12 -6.87
CA LYS A 144 -18.24 6.32 -5.44
C LYS A 144 -17.56 7.66 -5.23
N LYS A 145 -18.13 8.51 -4.38
CA LYS A 145 -17.57 9.84 -4.08
C LYS A 145 -16.14 9.68 -3.53
N ARG A 146 -15.22 10.42 -4.13
CA ARG A 146 -13.81 10.57 -3.73
C ARG A 146 -13.42 12.03 -3.90
N GLU A 147 -12.21 12.37 -3.48
CA GLU A 147 -11.61 13.68 -3.73
C GLU A 147 -11.52 13.96 -5.24
N ARG A 148 -11.04 12.97 -6.01
CA ARG A 148 -10.97 13.04 -7.47
C ARG A 148 -12.22 12.44 -8.12
N MET A 149 -12.94 13.27 -8.88
CA MET A 149 -14.12 12.88 -9.64
C MET A 149 -13.93 13.25 -11.11
N GLY A 150 -14.08 12.27 -12.00
CA GLY A 150 -14.02 12.50 -13.44
C GLY A 150 -15.35 12.99 -13.99
N SER A 151 -15.41 13.19 -15.31
CA SER A 151 -16.63 13.59 -16.02
C SER A 151 -17.82 12.67 -15.71
N GLY A 152 -19.04 13.25 -15.69
CA GLY A 152 -20.29 12.49 -15.46
C GLY A 152 -20.44 11.93 -14.03
N GLY A 153 -19.69 12.46 -13.06
CA GLY A 153 -19.74 12.01 -11.67
C GLY A 153 -19.12 10.64 -11.44
N HIS A 154 -18.28 10.16 -12.38
CA HIS A 154 -17.57 8.91 -12.22
C HIS A 154 -16.36 9.06 -11.30
N THR A 155 -16.05 8.01 -10.54
CA THR A 155 -14.83 7.99 -9.72
C THR A 155 -13.60 8.13 -10.61
N CYS A 156 -12.66 8.99 -10.22
CA CYS A 156 -11.35 9.06 -10.86
C CYS A 156 -10.33 8.34 -9.96
N PHE A 157 -9.84 7.19 -10.41
CA PHE A 157 -8.86 6.41 -9.64
C PHE A 157 -7.46 6.99 -9.80
N ASP A 158 -6.62 6.80 -8.79
CA ASP A 158 -5.27 7.37 -8.78
C ASP A 158 -4.34 6.64 -9.76
N ASN A 159 -4.54 5.33 -9.92
CA ASN A 159 -3.76 4.47 -10.80
C ASN A 159 -4.50 3.16 -11.10
N PRO A 160 -4.03 2.35 -12.07
CA PRO A 160 -4.63 1.05 -12.39
C PRO A 160 -4.79 0.11 -11.19
N LYS A 161 -3.79 0.01 -10.30
CA LYS A 161 -3.84 -0.89 -9.13
C LYS A 161 -4.99 -0.51 -8.19
N ASP A 162 -5.19 0.78 -7.95
CA ASP A 162 -6.30 1.27 -7.12
C ASP A 162 -7.67 1.01 -7.75
N ALA A 163 -7.80 1.22 -9.07
CA ALA A 163 -9.02 0.90 -9.81
C ALA A 163 -9.37 -0.59 -9.69
N ILE A 164 -8.41 -1.47 -9.98
CA ILE A 164 -8.57 -2.92 -9.92
C ILE A 164 -8.94 -3.39 -8.53
N ARG A 165 -8.21 -2.94 -7.50
CA ARG A 165 -8.52 -3.27 -6.10
C ARG A 165 -9.94 -2.85 -5.71
N THR A 166 -10.34 -1.64 -6.07
CA THR A 166 -11.66 -1.12 -5.69
C THR A 166 -12.80 -1.88 -6.38
N VAL A 167 -12.67 -2.09 -7.70
CA VAL A 167 -13.70 -2.74 -8.50
C VAL A 167 -13.80 -4.23 -8.20
N SER A 168 -12.67 -4.94 -8.12
CA SER A 168 -12.64 -6.36 -7.76
C SER A 168 -13.29 -6.60 -6.40
N ASN A 169 -12.99 -5.78 -5.39
CA ASN A 169 -13.63 -5.90 -4.07
C ASN A 169 -15.15 -5.70 -4.14
N ARG A 170 -15.64 -4.76 -4.96
CA ARG A 170 -17.09 -4.61 -5.15
C ARG A 170 -17.70 -5.85 -5.79
N ILE A 171 -17.07 -6.41 -6.82
CA ILE A 171 -17.54 -7.62 -7.51
C ILE A 171 -17.52 -8.82 -6.54
N LYS A 172 -16.43 -9.04 -5.81
CA LYS A 172 -16.32 -10.08 -4.77
C LYS A 172 -17.46 -9.99 -3.76
N ASN A 173 -17.77 -8.78 -3.29
CA ASN A 173 -18.89 -8.58 -2.36
C ASN A 173 -20.24 -8.95 -2.98
N LEU A 174 -20.45 -8.70 -4.29
CA LEU A 174 -21.66 -9.10 -4.98
C LEU A 174 -21.73 -10.63 -5.15
N LEU A 175 -20.62 -11.27 -5.56
CA LEU A 175 -20.53 -12.73 -5.67
C LEU A 175 -20.83 -13.40 -4.32
N ALA A 176 -20.27 -12.88 -3.23
CA ALA A 176 -20.53 -13.38 -1.87
C ALA A 176 -22.02 -13.26 -1.45
N GLN A 177 -22.80 -12.40 -2.12
CA GLN A 177 -24.25 -12.25 -1.93
C GLN A 177 -25.06 -13.12 -2.93
N GLY A 178 -24.41 -14.03 -3.66
CA GLY A 178 -25.06 -14.89 -4.66
C GLY A 178 -25.39 -14.19 -5.97
N VAL A 179 -24.76 -13.05 -6.26
CA VAL A 179 -24.89 -12.29 -7.52
C VAL A 179 -23.84 -12.80 -8.52
N ASP A 180 -23.99 -14.05 -8.93
CA ASP A 180 -22.99 -14.90 -9.62
C ASP A 180 -23.29 -15.15 -11.11
N THR A 181 -24.33 -14.51 -11.66
CA THR A 181 -24.69 -14.63 -13.08
C THR A 181 -24.79 -13.25 -13.73
N PRO A 182 -24.56 -13.12 -15.04
CA PRO A 182 -24.76 -11.85 -15.75
C PRO A 182 -26.15 -11.23 -15.55
N ASN A 183 -27.18 -12.07 -15.44
CA ASN A 183 -28.55 -11.62 -15.15
C ASN A 183 -28.66 -10.96 -13.77
N LYS A 184 -28.11 -11.60 -12.73
CA LYS A 184 -28.08 -11.03 -11.37
C LYS A 184 -27.14 -9.82 -11.29
N MET A 185 -26.01 -9.87 -12.00
CA MET A 185 -24.98 -8.82 -12.01
C MET A 185 -25.47 -7.49 -12.61
N VAL A 186 -26.68 -7.45 -13.17
CA VAL A 186 -27.37 -6.20 -13.52
C VAL A 186 -27.46 -5.20 -12.35
N LEU A 187 -27.36 -5.69 -11.10
CA LEU A 187 -27.17 -4.90 -9.88
C LEU A 187 -26.00 -3.88 -10.01
N TRP A 188 -24.98 -4.19 -10.81
CA TRP A 188 -23.91 -3.23 -11.14
C TRP A 188 -24.43 -2.00 -11.88
N LYS A 189 -25.34 -2.20 -12.84
CA LYS A 189 -25.87 -1.15 -13.72
C LYS A 189 -26.87 -0.23 -13.03
N CYS A 190 -27.84 -0.79 -12.30
CA CYS A 190 -28.98 -0.05 -11.77
C CYS A 190 -29.16 -0.15 -10.25
N GLY A 191 -28.24 -0.82 -9.54
CA GLY A 191 -28.46 -1.13 -8.14
C GLY A 191 -29.66 -2.06 -7.96
N TYR A 192 -30.37 -1.93 -6.85
CA TYR A 192 -31.50 -2.80 -6.51
C TYR A 192 -32.78 -2.52 -7.30
N ASN A 193 -32.89 -1.37 -7.97
CA ASN A 193 -34.10 -0.98 -8.69
C ASN A 193 -33.77 -0.52 -10.11
N CYS A 194 -34.19 -1.33 -11.09
CA CYS A 194 -34.00 -1.06 -12.51
C CYS A 194 -35.26 -0.50 -13.20
N ASN A 195 -36.33 -0.20 -12.47
CA ASN A 195 -37.63 0.22 -13.02
C ASN A 195 -37.57 1.56 -13.76
N ALA A 196 -36.66 2.44 -13.34
CA ALA A 196 -36.42 3.72 -14.01
C ALA A 196 -35.61 3.60 -15.32
N GLN A 197 -35.21 2.38 -15.71
CA GLN A 197 -34.41 2.12 -16.91
C GLN A 197 -35.25 1.45 -17.99
N ASN A 198 -34.94 1.75 -19.26
CA ASN A 198 -35.55 1.06 -20.38
C ASN A 198 -35.24 -0.46 -20.32
N PRO A 199 -36.27 -1.34 -20.29
CA PRO A 199 -36.08 -2.79 -20.19
C PRO A 199 -35.19 -3.38 -21.30
N GLN A 200 -35.26 -2.84 -22.51
CA GLN A 200 -34.43 -3.28 -23.64
C GLN A 200 -32.95 -2.95 -23.41
N SER A 201 -32.65 -1.80 -22.81
CA SER A 201 -31.28 -1.42 -22.44
C SER A 201 -30.70 -2.36 -21.38
N VAL A 202 -31.53 -2.77 -20.41
CA VAL A 202 -31.15 -3.74 -19.38
C VAL A 202 -30.88 -5.12 -19.98
N LYS A 203 -31.80 -5.66 -20.79
CA LYS A 203 -31.61 -6.95 -21.48
C LYS A 203 -30.36 -6.95 -22.35
N LYS A 204 -30.12 -5.86 -23.10
CA LYS A 204 -28.90 -5.72 -23.90
C LYS A 204 -27.65 -5.72 -23.01
N TRP A 205 -27.68 -5.03 -21.88
CA TRP A 205 -26.54 -5.01 -20.95
C TRP A 205 -26.22 -6.42 -20.43
N ILE A 206 -27.24 -7.17 -20.00
CA ILE A 206 -27.08 -8.55 -19.51
C ILE A 206 -26.51 -9.44 -20.61
N SER A 207 -27.03 -9.33 -21.84
CA SER A 207 -26.54 -10.09 -23.00
C SER A 207 -25.09 -9.75 -23.34
N ASP A 208 -24.75 -8.46 -23.41
CA ASP A 208 -23.38 -8.01 -23.70
C ASP A 208 -22.42 -8.52 -22.62
N VAL A 209 -22.75 -8.36 -21.33
CA VAL A 209 -21.91 -8.85 -20.22
C VAL A 209 -21.80 -10.37 -20.25
N GLY A 210 -22.90 -11.09 -20.44
CA GLY A 210 -22.89 -12.55 -20.52
C GLY A 210 -22.03 -13.09 -21.65
N PHE A 211 -22.08 -12.47 -22.83
CA PHE A 211 -21.24 -12.88 -23.97
C PHE A 211 -19.75 -12.81 -23.66
N TYR A 212 -19.27 -11.77 -22.99
CA TYR A 212 -17.85 -11.65 -22.63
C TYR A 212 -17.48 -12.43 -21.37
N TYR A 213 -18.40 -12.59 -20.43
CA TYR A 213 -18.22 -13.43 -19.25
C TYR A 213 -17.95 -14.89 -19.64
N ASN A 214 -18.73 -15.44 -20.57
CA ASN A 214 -18.61 -16.82 -21.07
C ASN A 214 -17.33 -17.12 -21.87
N LYS A 215 -16.42 -16.14 -22.03
CA LYS A 215 -15.10 -16.36 -22.65
C LYS A 215 -14.04 -16.82 -21.64
N PHE A 216 -14.37 -16.83 -20.36
CA PHE A 216 -13.51 -17.26 -19.26
C PHE A 216 -13.84 -18.68 -18.86
#